data_AF-A0A246F2S0-F1
#
_entry.id   AF-A0A246F2S0-F1
#
_cell.length_a   1.000
_cell.length_b   1.000
_cell.length_c   1.000
_cell.angle_alpha   90.00
_cell.angle_beta   90.00
_cell.angle_gamma   90.00
#
_symmetry.space_group_name_H-M   'P 1'
#
loop_
_entity.id
_entity.type
_entity.pdbx_description
1 polymer ?
#
loop_
_entity_poly.entity_id
_entity_poly.type
_entity_poly.pdbx_seq_one_letter_code
_entity_poly.pdbx_strand_id
1 'polypeptide(L)'
;MAVRDLNFFYGKFHALKNVNMELPENKVTAFIGPSGCGKSTLLRTFNRMFELYPEQRAEGQILLDGQDILTTKEDVSLIRARVGMVFQKPTPFPMSIYENIAFGVRLFENLSRVEMDERVEWA
;
A
#
# COMPACT_ATOMS: atom_id res chain seq x y z
N MET A 1 8.73 3.29 -9.35
CA MET A 1 8.31 4.15 -8.21
C MET A 1 9.56 4.83 -7.65
N ALA A 2 9.46 6.07 -7.19
CA ALA A 2 10.58 6.79 -6.58
C ALA A 2 10.16 7.44 -5.26
N VAL A 3 11.09 7.57 -4.31
CA VAL A 3 10.90 8.23 -3.02
C VAL A 3 11.97 9.29 -2.87
N ARG A 4 11.56 10.53 -2.58
CA ARG A 4 12.47 11.68 -2.49
C ARG A 4 12.23 12.44 -1.20
N ASP A 5 13.30 12.57 -0.42
CA ASP A 5 13.34 13.29 0.85
C ASP A 5 12.15 12.98 1.77
N LEU A 6 11.75 11.71 1.82
CA LEU A 6 10.60 11.27 2.59
C LEU A 6 10.90 11.34 4.08
N ASN A 7 10.09 12.13 4.78
CA ASN A 7 10.06 12.23 6.23
C ASN A 7 8.70 11.76 6.74
N PHE A 8 8.67 11.03 7.85
CA PHE A 8 7.42 10.51 8.42
C PHE A 8 7.36 10.66 9.93
N PHE A 9 6.20 11.09 10.43
CA PHE A 9 6.01 11.40 11.84
C PHE A 9 4.80 10.68 12.42
N TYR A 10 4.98 10.11 13.61
CA TYR A 10 3.90 9.71 14.51
C TYR A 10 3.73 10.82 15.56
N GLY A 11 2.83 11.77 15.31
CA GLY A 11 2.70 12.98 16.11
C GLY A 11 4.03 13.74 16.14
N LYS A 12 4.64 13.83 17.33
CA LYS A 12 5.95 14.48 17.52
C LYS A 12 7.15 13.58 17.21
N PHE A 13 6.96 12.27 17.06
CA PHE A 13 8.04 11.32 16.85
C PHE A 13 8.41 11.20 15.37
N HIS A 14 9.63 11.59 15.02
CA HIS A 14 10.17 11.53 13.66
C HIS A 14 10.74 10.14 13.36
N ALA A 15 9.96 9.28 12.69
CA ALA A 15 10.23 7.86 12.50
C ALA A 15 11.03 7.54 11.23
N LEU A 16 10.70 8.18 10.10
CA LEU A 16 11.48 8.07 8.86
C LEU A 16 12.14 9.41 8.60
N LYS A 17 13.44 9.43 8.35
CA LYS A 17 14.24 10.65 8.22
C LYS A 17 14.91 10.67 6.86
N ASN A 18 14.54 11.61 6.01
CA ASN A 18 15.12 11.89 4.70
C ASN A 18 15.36 10.65 3.81
N VAL A 19 14.36 9.76 3.73
CA VAL A 19 14.46 8.53 2.93
C VAL A 19 14.43 8.88 1.44
N ASN A 20 15.44 8.41 0.72
CA ASN A 20 15.60 8.57 -0.72
C ASN A 20 15.85 7.21 -1.34
N MET A 21 15.05 6.81 -2.33
CA MET A 21 15.23 5.53 -3.01
C MET A 21 14.48 5.44 -4.34
N GLU A 22 14.97 4.56 -5.21
CA GLU A 22 14.33 4.17 -6.46
C GLU A 22 13.86 2.72 -6.37
N LEU A 23 12.61 2.47 -6.76
CA LEU A 23 12.01 1.15 -6.86
C LEU A 23 11.80 0.83 -8.35
N PRO A 24 12.70 0.05 -8.96
CA PRO A 24 12.63 -0.26 -10.39
C PRO A 24 11.39 -1.08 -10.71
N GLU A 25 10.81 -0.83 -11.88
CA GLU A 25 9.65 -1.55 -12.37
C GLU A 25 9.97 -3.04 -12.59
N ASN A 26 9.00 -3.92 -12.29
CA ASN A 26 9.12 -5.37 -12.51
C ASN A 26 10.32 -6.01 -11.78
N LYS A 27 10.70 -5.46 -10.62
CA LYS A 27 11.77 -5.98 -9.78
C LYS A 27 11.30 -6.25 -8.36
N VAL A 28 11.68 -7.42 -7.85
CA VAL A 28 11.55 -7.74 -6.43
C VAL A 28 12.61 -6.95 -5.67
N THR A 29 12.18 -6.09 -4.75
CA THR A 29 13.06 -5.31 -3.88
C THR A 29 12.86 -5.72 -2.43
N ALA A 30 13.94 -6.09 -1.74
CA ALA A 30 13.91 -6.51 -0.35
C ALA A 30 14.40 -5.39 0.58
N PHE A 31 13.66 -5.12 1.64
CA PHE A 31 14.03 -4.16 2.69
C PHE A 31 14.53 -4.90 3.94
N ILE A 32 15.82 -4.74 4.25
CA ILE A 32 16.45 -5.44 5.38
C ILE A 32 16.92 -4.41 6.40
N GLY A 33 16.67 -4.70 7.68
CA GLY A 33 17.15 -3.87 8.79
C GLY A 33 16.61 -4.34 10.14
N PRO A 34 17.15 -3.83 11.25
CA PRO A 34 16.74 -4.22 12.62
C PRO A 34 15.26 -4.02 12.90
N SER A 35 14.71 -4.71 13.91
CA SER A 35 13.36 -4.43 14.37
C SER A 35 13.22 -2.96 14.77
N GLY A 36 12.07 -2.33 14.47
CA GLY A 36 11.81 -0.93 14.80
C GLY A 36 12.50 0.12 13.92
N CYS A 37 13.31 -0.26 12.92
CA CYS A 37 13.99 0.73 12.05
C CYS A 37 13.08 1.45 11.03
N GLY A 38 11.76 1.23 11.06
CA GLY A 38 10.81 1.94 10.21
C GLY A 38 10.39 1.23 8.91
N LYS A 39 10.81 -0.02 8.65
CA LYS A 39 10.40 -0.77 7.44
C LYS A 39 8.89 -0.79 7.21
N SER A 40 8.12 -1.19 8.22
CA SER A 40 6.65 -1.23 8.12
C SER A 40 6.04 0.16 8.01
N THR A 41 6.68 1.18 8.59
CA THR A 41 6.26 2.57 8.43
C THR A 41 6.43 3.02 6.98
N LEU A 42 7.57 2.71 6.35
CA LEU A 42 7.84 3.01 4.95
C LEU A 42 6.83 2.32 4.02
N LEU A 43 6.55 1.02 4.22
CA LEU A 43 5.57 0.33 3.39
C LEU A 43 4.16 0.94 3.48
N ARG A 44 3.77 1.45 4.65
CA ARG A 44 2.46 2.12 4.86
C ARG A 44 2.36 3.48 4.19
N THR A 45 3.47 4.12 3.82
CA THR A 45 3.41 5.40 3.08
C THR A 45 3.05 5.19 1.62
N PHE A 46 3.43 4.05 1.02
CA PHE A 46 3.21 3.76 -0.41
C PHE A 46 1.74 3.63 -0.82
N ASN A 47 0.85 3.25 0.10
CA ASN A 47 -0.60 3.19 -0.15
C ASN A 47 -1.40 4.17 0.74
N ARG A 48 -0.70 5.13 1.35
CA ARG A 48 -1.26 6.17 2.24
C ARG A 48 -2.13 5.60 3.36
N MET A 49 -1.74 4.47 3.94
CA MET A 49 -2.46 3.90 5.08
C MET A 49 -2.36 4.75 6.34
N PHE A 50 -1.33 5.60 6.45
CA PHE A 50 -1.15 6.48 7.61
C PHE A 50 -2.30 7.48 7.78
N GLU A 51 -3.01 7.84 6.72
CA GLU A 51 -4.13 8.80 6.77
C GLU A 51 -5.34 8.28 7.55
N LEU A 52 -5.40 6.97 7.80
CA LEU A 52 -6.43 6.37 8.65
C LEU A 52 -6.24 6.71 10.13
N TYR A 53 -5.08 7.25 10.51
CA TYR A 53 -4.72 7.51 11.88
C TYR A 53 -4.41 8.99 12.08
N PRO A 54 -5.07 9.65 13.06
CA PRO A 54 -4.79 11.05 13.35
C PRO A 54 -3.34 11.25 13.78
N GLU A 55 -2.85 12.48 13.60
CA GLU A 55 -1.50 12.93 13.97
C GLU A 55 -0.34 12.26 13.21
N GLN A 56 -0.62 11.40 12.24
CA GLN A 56 0.41 10.87 11.33
C GLN A 56 0.54 11.76 10.10
N ARG A 57 1.78 12.06 9.72
CA ARG A 57 2.06 12.87 8.53
C ARG A 57 3.30 12.38 7.79
N ALA A 58 3.26 12.51 6.47
CA ALA A 58 4.37 12.29 5.57
C ALA A 58 4.72 13.61 4.86
N GLU A 59 6.00 13.88 4.70
CA GLU A 59 6.55 15.02 3.95
C GLU A 59 7.59 14.51 2.96
N GLY A 60 7.86 15.28 1.89
CA GLY A 60 8.67 14.83 0.76
C GLY A 60 7.80 14.38 -0.40
N GLN A 61 8.27 13.42 -1.19
CA GLN A 61 7.55 12.93 -2.37
C GLN A 61 7.62 11.40 -2.49
N ILE A 62 6.51 10.81 -2.93
CA ILE A 62 6.46 9.41 -3.35
C ILE A 62 5.83 9.38 -4.75
N LEU A 63 6.65 9.10 -5.76
CA LEU A 63 6.24 9.07 -7.16
C LEU A 63 5.81 7.65 -7.56
N LEU A 64 4.52 7.47 -7.82
CA LEU A 64 3.95 6.29 -8.46
C LEU A 64 3.53 6.68 -9.88
N ASP A 65 4.08 6.00 -10.89
CA ASP A 65 3.80 6.27 -12.31
C ASP A 65 3.97 7.76 -12.71
N GLY A 66 4.97 8.43 -12.11
CA GLY A 66 5.26 9.84 -12.36
C GLY A 66 4.40 10.83 -11.58
N GLN A 67 3.42 10.36 -10.81
CA GLN A 67 2.53 11.18 -9.99
C GLN A 67 2.90 11.10 -8.51
N ASP A 68 3.00 12.24 -7.84
CA ASP A 68 3.24 12.28 -6.40
C ASP A 68 1.97 11.91 -5.62
N ILE A 69 2.00 10.75 -4.97
CA ILE A 69 0.83 10.23 -4.24
C ILE A 69 0.56 11.02 -2.95
N LEU A 70 1.53 11.76 -2.40
CA LEU A 70 1.33 12.52 -1.17
C LEU A 70 0.53 13.82 -1.38
N THR A 71 0.62 14.39 -2.59
CA THR A 71 0.00 15.68 -2.92
C THR A 71 -1.16 15.55 -3.92
N THR A 72 -1.32 14.38 -4.53
CA THR A 72 -2.43 14.11 -5.45
C THR A 72 -3.79 14.23 -4.77
N LYS A 73 -4.76 14.75 -5.53
CA LYS A 73 -6.19 14.82 -5.18
C LYS A 73 -6.97 13.58 -5.62
N GLU A 74 -6.29 12.59 -6.19
CA GLU A 74 -6.90 11.32 -6.57
C GLU A 74 -7.46 10.61 -5.34
N ASP A 75 -8.56 9.87 -5.54
CA ASP A 75 -9.14 9.03 -4.51
C ASP A 75 -8.09 8.00 -4.02
N VAL A 76 -7.88 7.96 -2.70
CA VAL A 76 -6.95 7.02 -2.06
C VAL A 76 -7.27 5.57 -2.39
N SER A 77 -8.54 5.26 -2.68
CA SER A 77 -9.02 3.94 -3.11
C SER A 77 -8.35 3.49 -4.41
N LEU A 78 -8.13 4.41 -5.35
CA LEU A 78 -7.46 4.14 -6.63
C LEU A 78 -5.95 3.94 -6.46
N ILE A 79 -5.33 4.67 -5.52
CA ILE A 79 -3.93 4.42 -5.15
C ILE A 79 -3.79 3.02 -4.54
N ARG A 80 -4.72 2.63 -3.66
CA ARG A 80 -4.72 1.30 -3.01
C ARG A 80 -5.04 0.16 -3.97
N ALA A 81 -5.78 0.42 -5.05
CA ALA A 81 -5.99 -0.54 -6.13
C ALA A 81 -4.69 -0.84 -6.89
N ARG A 82 -3.82 0.17 -7.06
CA ARG A 82 -2.49 0.02 -7.70
C ARG A 82 -1.42 -0.52 -6.76
N VAL A 83 -1.54 -0.25 -5.46
CA VAL A 83 -0.57 -0.67 -4.44
C VAL A 83 -1.21 -1.65 -3.46
N GLY A 84 -1.17 -2.95 -3.82
CA GLY A 84 -1.60 -4.04 -2.97
C GLY A 84 -0.71 -4.24 -1.74
N MET A 85 -1.30 -4.61 -0.61
CA MET A 85 -0.58 -4.83 0.64
C MET A 85 -1.03 -6.12 1.33
N VAL A 86 -0.08 -7.00 1.60
CA VAL A 86 -0.30 -8.24 2.37
C VAL A 86 0.30 -8.05 3.75
N PHE A 87 -0.55 -8.10 4.78
CA PHE A 87 -0.12 -7.93 6.17
C PHE A 87 0.38 -9.25 6.75
N GLN A 88 1.37 -9.16 7.64
CA GLN A 88 1.88 -10.32 8.38
C GLN A 88 0.77 -11.08 9.14
N LYS A 89 -0.21 -10.34 9.66
CA LYS A 89 -1.43 -10.91 10.25
C LYS A 89 -2.63 -10.49 9.39
N PRO A 90 -3.16 -11.37 8.53
CA PRO A 90 -4.35 -11.06 7.75
C PRO A 90 -5.57 -10.92 8.68
N THR A 91 -6.54 -10.10 8.28
CA THR A 91 -7.81 -9.92 9.00
C THR A 91 -8.95 -10.22 8.04
N PRO A 92 -9.36 -11.50 7.88
CA PRO A 92 -10.44 -11.86 6.97
C PRO A 92 -11.77 -11.34 7.51
N PHE A 93 -12.69 -11.06 6.59
CA PHE A 93 -14.08 -10.77 6.93
C PHE A 93 -14.79 -12.03 7.42
N PRO A 94 -15.87 -11.90 8.23
CA PRO A 94 -16.68 -13.02 8.71
C PRO A 94 -17.57 -13.61 7.59
N MET A 95 -16.90 -14.10 6.53
CA MET A 95 -17.47 -14.62 5.29
C MET A 95 -16.69 -15.88 4.88
N SER A 96 -17.14 -16.57 3.83
CA SER A 96 -16.40 -17.74 3.31
C SER A 96 -15.04 -17.34 2.73
N ILE A 97 -14.16 -18.32 2.54
CA ILE A 97 -12.85 -18.12 1.89
C ILE A 97 -13.06 -17.57 0.47
N TYR A 98 -13.95 -18.19 -0.30
CA TYR A 98 -14.30 -17.74 -1.64
C TYR A 98 -14.74 -16.27 -1.65
N GLU A 99 -15.65 -15.89 -0.74
CA GLU A 99 -16.16 -14.52 -0.69
C GLU A 99 -15.09 -13.51 -0.25
N ASN A 100 -14.13 -13.90 0.60
CA ASN A 100 -12.99 -13.05 0.94
C ASN A 100 -12.08 -12.77 -0.27
N ILE A 101 -11.84 -13.76 -1.13
CA ILE A 101 -11.02 -13.61 -2.34
C ILE A 101 -11.80 -12.82 -3.41
N ALA A 102 -13.04 -13.22 -3.69
CA ALA A 102 -13.90 -12.59 -4.68
C ALA A 102 -14.20 -11.11 -4.36
N PHE A 103 -14.25 -10.74 -3.08
CA PHE A 103 -14.50 -9.37 -2.64
C PHE A 103 -13.55 -8.36 -3.30
N GLY A 104 -12.25 -8.65 -3.33
CA GLY A 104 -11.26 -7.76 -3.94
C GLY A 104 -11.50 -7.56 -5.45
N VAL A 105 -11.85 -8.63 -6.15
CA VAL A 105 -12.12 -8.60 -7.61
C VAL A 105 -13.40 -7.80 -7.90
N ARG A 106 -14.47 -8.06 -7.15
CA ARG A 106 -15.78 -7.37 -7.32
C ARG A 106 -15.73 -5.86 -7.09
N LEU A 107 -14.72 -5.36 -6.36
CA LEU A 107 -14.56 -3.92 -6.15
C LEU A 107 -14.16 -3.18 -7.42
N PHE A 108 -13.52 -3.86 -8.38
CA PHE A 108 -12.94 -3.22 -9.57
C PHE A 108 -13.41 -3.84 -10.88
N GLU A 109 -13.93 -5.07 -10.86
CA GLU A 109 -14.34 -5.83 -12.04
C GLU A 109 -15.77 -6.35 -11.87
N ASN A 110 -16.54 -6.30 -12.96
CA ASN A 110 -17.86 -6.92 -13.02
C ASN A 110 -17.77 -8.18 -13.90
N LEU A 111 -17.39 -9.29 -13.28
CA LEU A 111 -17.18 -10.56 -13.96
C LEU A 111 -18.44 -11.43 -13.94
N SER A 112 -18.59 -12.27 -14.96
CA SER A 112 -19.54 -13.38 -14.89
C SER A 112 -19.15 -14.35 -13.78
N ARG A 113 -20.09 -15.22 -13.38
CA ARG A 113 -19.84 -16.21 -12.34
C ARG A 113 -18.67 -17.14 -12.71
N VAL A 114 -18.59 -17.56 -13.97
CA VAL A 114 -17.54 -18.47 -14.46
C VAL A 114 -16.17 -17.81 -14.38
N GLU A 115 -16.05 -16.56 -14.85
CA GLU A 115 -14.80 -15.80 -14.78
C GLU A 115 -14.37 -15.52 -13.33
N MET A 116 -15.33 -15.27 -12.43
CA MET A 116 -15.04 -15.11 -11.00
C MET A 116 -14.50 -16.41 -10.39
N ASP A 117 -15.12 -17.55 -10.70
CA ASP A 117 -14.67 -18.87 -10.22
C ASP A 117 -13.24 -19.15 -10.68
N GLU A 118 -12.93 -18.92 -11.96
CA GLU A 118 -11.56 -19.05 -12.50
C GLU A 118 -10.55 -18.13 -11.79
N ARG A 119 -10.95 -16.89 -11.50
CA ARG A 119 -10.07 -15.93 -10.84
C ARG A 119 -9.78 -16.29 -9.39
N VAL A 120 -10.80 -16.79 -8.68
CA VAL A 120 -10.67 -17.22 -7.27
C VAL A 120 -9.83 -18.49 -7.15
N GLU A 121 -9.95 -19.43 -8.09
CA GLU A 121 -9.16 -20.67 -8.08
C GLU A 121 -7.69 -20.45 -8.44
N TRP A 122 -7.37 -19.42 -9.22
CA TRP A 122 -5.99 -19.07 -9.55
C TRP A 122 -5.22 -18.38 -8.40
N ALA A 123 -5.93 -17.64 -7.55
CA ALA A 123 -5.38 -16.78 -6.49
C ALA A 123 -5.02 -17.55 -5.21
#